data_AF-A0A8T3WZ25-F1
#
_entry.id   AF-A0A8T3WZ25-F1
#
_cell.length_a   1.000
_cell.length_b   1.000
_cell.length_c   1.000
_cell.angle_alpha   90.00
_cell.angle_beta   90.00
_cell.angle_gamma   90.00
#
_symmetry.space_group_name_H-M   'P 1'
#
loop_
_entity.id
_entity.type
_entity.pdbx_description
1 polymer ?
#
loop_
_entity_poly.entity_id
_entity_poly.type
_entity_poly.pdbx_seq_one_letter_code
_entity_poly.pdbx_strand_id
1 'polypeptide(L)'
;MPEESVFADYFGDTPMVRILNFLIHGKDFDYSMTEIADGAGVGWASFTRAWEALQKKKAVIPTRTIGRAKLFKLNTQDPTVQKLVKLHWEIIKAETDKMLKNSTKSMISVEAS
;
A
#
# COMPACT_ATOMS: atom_id res chain seq x y z
N MET A 1 2.56 15.29 5.37
CA MET A 1 3.49 14.39 4.64
C MET A 1 2.90 13.00 4.77
N PRO A 2 2.71 12.21 3.71
CA PRO A 2 2.38 10.81 3.94
C PRO A 2 3.58 10.24 4.69
N GLU A 3 3.34 9.59 5.83
CA GLU A 3 4.39 8.88 6.56
C GLU A 3 5.21 8.02 5.59
N GLU A 4 6.53 7.97 5.79
CA GLU A 4 7.38 7.08 5.02
C GLU A 4 6.85 5.65 5.15
N SER A 5 6.30 5.13 4.06
CA SER A 5 5.79 3.77 4.05
C SER A 5 6.98 2.82 4.05
N VAL A 6 7.08 1.97 5.08
CA VAL A 6 8.03 0.84 5.12
C VAL A 6 8.01 0.03 3.82
N PHE A 7 6.83 -0.11 3.22
CA PHE A 7 6.68 -0.82 1.95
C PHE A 7 7.28 -0.06 0.76
N ALA A 8 7.15 1.27 0.73
CA ALA A 8 7.78 2.13 -0.27
C ALA A 8 9.30 2.21 -0.10
N ASP A 9 9.81 2.22 1.14
CA ASP A 9 11.24 2.14 1.42
C ASP A 9 11.83 0.82 0.90
N TYR A 10 11.13 -0.30 1.15
CA TYR A 10 11.60 -1.63 0.75
C TYR A 10 11.59 -1.88 -0.77
N PHE A 11 10.56 -1.42 -1.48
CA PHE A 11 10.38 -1.69 -2.93
C PHE A 11 10.65 -0.49 -3.84
N GLY A 12 10.97 0.65 -3.26
CA GLY A 12 11.13 1.91 -3.98
C GLY A 12 9.83 2.70 -4.08
N ASP A 13 9.98 4.02 -3.94
CA ASP A 13 8.88 4.98 -3.93
C ASP A 13 8.35 5.25 -5.35
N THR A 14 7.51 4.35 -5.85
CA THR A 14 6.91 4.45 -7.19
C THR A 14 5.39 4.62 -7.12
N PRO A 15 4.74 5.19 -8.17
CA PRO A 15 3.28 5.26 -8.25
C PRO A 15 2.58 3.92 -8.03
N MET A 16 3.13 2.83 -8.59
CA MET A 16 2.56 1.49 -8.42
C MET A 16 2.62 1.03 -6.96
N VAL A 17 3.77 1.23 -6.30
CA VAL A 17 3.97 0.82 -4.91
C VAL A 17 3.08 1.63 -3.97
N ARG A 18 2.95 2.95 -4.16
CA ARG A 18 2.05 3.81 -3.38
C ARG A 18 0.58 3.40 -3.54
N ILE A 19 0.12 3.14 -4.76
CA ILE A 19 -1.25 2.69 -5.03
C ILE A 19 -1.51 1.33 -4.35
N LEU A 20 -0.57 0.38 -4.47
CA LEU A 20 -0.69 -0.91 -3.80
C LEU A 20 -0.71 -0.78 -2.29
N ASN A 21 0.15 0.05 -1.70
CA ASN A 21 0.16 0.30 -0.26
C ASN A 21 -1.20 0.83 0.22
N PHE A 22 -1.74 1.86 -0.44
CA PHE A 22 -3.06 2.40 -0.13
C PHE A 22 -4.16 1.32 -0.21
N LEU A 23 -4.19 0.55 -1.29
CA LEU A 23 -5.20 -0.48 -1.50
C LEU A 23 -5.07 -1.68 -0.57
N ILE A 24 -3.86 -2.03 -0.13
CA ILE A 24 -3.65 -3.13 0.82
C ILE A 24 -4.12 -2.73 2.22
N HIS A 25 -3.83 -1.50 2.65
CA HIS A 25 -4.37 -0.96 3.91
C HIS A 25 -5.90 -0.84 3.86
N GLY A 26 -6.45 -0.40 2.73
CA GLY A 26 -7.89 -0.26 2.50
C GLY A 26 -8.57 -1.47 1.88
N LYS A 27 -7.99 -2.69 1.96
CA LYS A 27 -8.39 -3.85 1.14
C LYS A 27 -9.86 -4.28 1.25
N ASP A 28 -10.53 -3.89 2.34
CA ASP A 28 -11.92 -4.24 2.64
C ASP A 28 -12.92 -3.20 2.11
N PHE A 29 -12.43 -2.11 1.50
CA PHE A 29 -13.22 -1.01 0.97
C PHE A 29 -13.08 -0.86 -0.55
N ASP A 30 -14.01 -0.13 -1.16
CA ASP A 30 -13.96 0.28 -2.55
C ASP A 30 -13.88 1.80 -2.68
N TYR A 31 -13.19 2.25 -3.73
CA TYR A 31 -12.84 3.65 -3.95
C TYR A 31 -12.94 4.00 -5.43
N SER A 32 -13.23 5.25 -5.74
CA SER A 32 -13.09 5.79 -7.08
C SER A 32 -11.61 5.94 -7.45
N MET A 33 -11.31 6.04 -8.75
CA MET A 33 -9.94 6.26 -9.22
C MET A 33 -9.33 7.55 -8.63
N THR A 34 -10.13 8.60 -8.45
CA THR A 34 -9.69 9.86 -7.85
C THR A 34 -9.33 9.68 -6.38
N GLU A 35 -10.19 9.03 -5.59
CA GLU A 35 -9.90 8.73 -4.18
C GLU A 35 -8.63 7.88 -4.01
N ILE A 36 -8.38 6.93 -4.92
CA ILE A 36 -7.15 6.11 -4.88
C ILE A 36 -5.93 6.97 -5.24
N ALA A 37 -6.01 7.80 -6.29
CA ALA A 37 -4.91 8.67 -6.68
C ALA A 37 -4.53 9.64 -5.56
N ASP A 38 -5.53 10.28 -4.95
CA ASP A 38 -5.37 11.22 -3.84
C ASP A 38 -4.84 10.50 -2.58
N GLY A 39 -5.47 9.39 -2.21
CA GLY A 39 -5.08 8.59 -1.03
C GLY A 39 -3.70 7.96 -1.15
N ALA A 40 -3.26 7.64 -2.37
CA ALA A 40 -1.90 7.18 -2.64
C ALA A 40 -0.88 8.33 -2.80
N GLY A 41 -1.31 9.59 -2.84
CA GLY A 41 -0.42 10.73 -3.11
C GLY A 41 0.26 10.64 -4.47
N VAL A 42 -0.48 10.22 -5.51
CA VAL A 42 0.03 10.03 -6.87
C VAL A 42 -0.68 10.96 -7.85
N GLY A 43 0.08 11.81 -8.54
CA GLY A 43 -0.47 12.68 -9.59
C GLY A 43 -1.12 11.90 -10.73
N TRP A 44 -2.23 12.44 -11.27
CA TRP A 44 -3.13 11.75 -12.22
C TRP A 44 -2.42 11.07 -13.40
N ALA A 45 -1.48 11.75 -14.07
CA ALA A 45 -0.78 11.18 -15.22
C ALA A 45 0.06 9.94 -14.88
N SER A 46 0.65 9.90 -13.69
CA SER A 46 1.41 8.74 -13.21
C SER A 46 0.48 7.63 -12.69
N PHE A 47 -0.63 8.04 -12.06
CA PHE A 47 -1.66 7.12 -11.60
C PHE A 47 -2.24 6.31 -12.77
N THR A 48 -2.69 6.95 -13.85
CA THR A 48 -3.34 6.25 -14.96
C THR A 48 -2.45 5.17 -15.58
N ARG A 49 -1.16 5.44 -15.80
CA ARG A 49 -0.19 4.45 -16.31
C ARG A 49 -0.06 3.24 -15.39
N ALA A 50 0.10 3.47 -14.08
CA ALA A 50 0.21 2.39 -13.11
C ALA A 50 -1.12 1.62 -12.97
N TRP A 51 -2.24 2.34 -13.02
CA TRP A 51 -3.59 1.81 -12.89
C TRP A 51 -3.95 0.86 -14.03
N GLU A 52 -3.68 1.25 -15.28
CA GLU A 52 -3.87 0.39 -16.46
C GLU A 52 -3.13 -0.94 -16.30
N ALA A 53 -1.90 -0.90 -15.78
CA ALA A 53 -1.10 -2.08 -15.54
C ALA A 53 -1.66 -3.00 -14.43
N LEU A 54 -2.31 -2.43 -13.41
CA LEU A 54 -2.99 -3.18 -12.34
C LEU A 54 -4.30 -3.80 -12.83
N GLN A 55 -5.08 -3.06 -13.63
CA GLN A 55 -6.32 -3.55 -14.23
C GLN A 55 -6.05 -4.70 -15.21
N LYS A 56 -5.04 -4.55 -16.08
CA LYS A 56 -4.64 -5.61 -17.03
C LYS A 56 -4.26 -6.92 -16.34
N LYS A 57 -3.62 -6.81 -15.17
CA LYS A 57 -3.24 -7.97 -14.33
C LYS A 57 -4.37 -8.47 -13.43
N LYS A 58 -5.55 -7.85 -13.47
CA LYS A 58 -6.69 -8.14 -12.57
C LYS A 58 -6.34 -8.03 -11.08
N ALA A 59 -5.32 -7.24 -10.74
CA ALA A 59 -4.95 -6.96 -9.35
C ALA A 59 -6.00 -6.07 -8.66
N VAL A 60 -6.70 -5.25 -9.45
CA VAL A 60 -7.84 -4.43 -9.03
C VAL A 60 -9.05 -4.76 -9.88
N ILE A 61 -10.23 -4.74 -9.28
CA ILE A 61 -11.50 -5.07 -9.94
C ILE A 61 -12.56 -4.01 -9.67
N PRO A 62 -13.46 -3.75 -10.62
CA PRO A 62 -14.59 -2.87 -10.40
C PRO A 62 -15.59 -3.51 -9.43
N THR A 63 -16.29 -2.70 -8.63
CA THR A 63 -17.30 -3.19 -7.68
C THR A 63 -18.70 -2.72 -8.06
N ARG A 64 -18.94 -1.40 -7.97
CA ARG A 64 -20.23 -0.76 -8.20
C ARG A 64 -20.05 0.62 -8.81
N THR A 65 -21.16 1.22 -9.23
CA THR A 65 -21.21 2.61 -9.69
C THR A 65 -22.13 3.39 -8.77
N ILE A 66 -21.66 4.54 -8.27
CA ILE A 66 -22.46 5.47 -7.46
C ILE A 66 -22.55 6.79 -8.23
N GLY A 67 -23.75 7.16 -8.65
CA GLY A 67 -23.95 8.29 -9.57
C GLY A 67 -23.17 8.07 -10.87
N ARG A 68 -22.18 8.94 -11.13
CA ARG A 68 -21.29 8.84 -12.30
C ARG A 68 -19.92 8.22 -11.99
N ALA A 69 -19.64 7.90 -10.72
CA ALA A 69 -18.35 7.39 -10.29
C ALA A 69 -18.36 5.85 -10.27
N LYS A 70 -17.36 5.24 -10.91
CA LYS A 70 -17.11 3.80 -10.84
C LYS A 70 -16.11 3.53 -9.72
N LEU A 71 -16.46 2.59 -8.84
CA LEU A 71 -15.60 2.19 -7.73
C LEU A 71 -14.84 0.90 -8.05
N PHE A 72 -13.69 0.78 -7.40
CA PHE A 72 -12.73 -0.29 -7.55
C PHE A 72 -12.20 -0.73 -6.20
N LYS A 73 -11.78 -1.99 -6.11
CA LYS A 73 -11.09 -2.51 -4.94
C LYS A 73 -9.95 -3.43 -5.32
N LEU A 74 -9.10 -3.75 -4.34
CA LEU A 74 -8.10 -4.79 -4.47
C LEU A 74 -8.78 -6.15 -4.67
N ASN A 75 -8.29 -6.95 -5.62
CA ASN A 75 -8.84 -8.27 -5.92
C ASN A 75 -8.35 -9.32 -4.92
N THR A 76 -8.82 -9.26 -3.68
CA THR A 76 -8.43 -10.18 -2.60
C THR A 76 -8.90 -11.63 -2.80
N GLN A 77 -9.64 -11.93 -3.87
CA GLN A 77 -9.96 -13.30 -4.28
C GLN A 77 -8.85 -13.92 -5.16
N ASP A 78 -7.98 -13.11 -5.76
CA ASP A 78 -6.87 -13.60 -6.57
C ASP A 78 -5.73 -14.14 -5.67
N PRO A 79 -5.28 -15.39 -5.85
CA PRO A 79 -4.23 -15.98 -5.01
C PRO A 79 -2.89 -15.25 -5.06
N THR A 80 -2.55 -14.60 -6.18
CA THR A 80 -1.33 -13.82 -6.33
C THR A 80 -1.43 -12.53 -5.52
N VAL A 81 -2.59 -11.87 -5.58
CA VAL A 81 -2.87 -10.68 -4.77
C VAL A 81 -2.87 -11.00 -3.27
N GLN A 82 -3.43 -12.14 -2.86
CA GLN A 82 -3.37 -12.59 -1.46
C GLN A 82 -1.92 -12.78 -0.98
N LYS A 83 -1.05 -13.37 -1.80
CA LYS A 83 0.38 -13.51 -1.48
C LYS A 83 1.07 -12.16 -1.37
N LEU A 84 0.75 -11.20 -2.24
CA LEU A 84 1.26 -9.83 -2.16
C LEU A 84 0.85 -9.14 -0.85
N VAL A 85 -0.42 -9.26 -0.45
CA VAL A 85 -0.92 -8.72 0.82
C VAL A 85 -0.17 -9.34 2.00
N LYS A 86 0.03 -10.66 1.98
CA LYS A 86 0.80 -11.35 3.02
C LYS A 86 2.24 -10.83 3.11
N LEU A 87 2.93 -10.73 1.97
CA LEU A 87 4.30 -10.22 1.91
C LEU A 87 4.41 -8.78 2.44
N HIS A 88 3.45 -7.92 2.07
CA HIS A 88 3.37 -6.53 2.57
C HIS A 88 3.36 -6.49 4.10
N TRP A 89 2.48 -7.26 4.75
CA TRP A 89 2.41 -7.32 6.20
C TRP A 89 3.64 -7.96 6.86
N GLU A 90 4.24 -8.97 6.23
CA GLU A 90 5.48 -9.59 6.72
C GLU A 90 6.65 -8.58 6.71
N ILE A 91 6.75 -7.74 5.69
CA ILE A 91 7.76 -6.67 5.61
C ILE A 91 7.54 -5.64 6.71
N ILE A 92 6.31 -5.15 6.88
CA ILE A 92 5.98 -4.19 7.94
C ILE A 92 6.32 -4.75 9.32
N LYS A 93 5.93 -6.01 9.59
CA LYS A 93 6.23 -6.69 10.84
C LYS A 93 7.74 -6.79 11.08
N ALA A 94 8.48 -7.26 10.07
CA ALA A 94 9.92 -7.44 10.19
C ALA A 94 10.65 -6.12 10.48
N GLU A 95 10.25 -5.02 9.84
CA GLU A 95 10.86 -3.71 10.06
C GLU A 95 10.46 -3.12 11.43
N THR A 96 9.19 -3.27 11.81
CA THR A 96 8.71 -2.87 13.14
C THR A 96 9.48 -3.59 14.25
N ASP A 97 9.70 -4.90 14.11
CA ASP A 97 10.46 -5.70 15.08
C ASP A 97 11.92 -5.23 15.20
N LYS A 98 12.55 -4.78 14.10
CA LYS A 98 13.91 -4.20 14.13
C LYS A 98 13.92 -2.85 14.85
N MET A 99 12.97 -1.96 14.53
CA MET A 99 12.86 -0.65 15.15
C MET A 99 12.67 -0.74 16.67
N LEU A 100 11.83 -1.68 17.13
CA LEU A 100 11.64 -1.95 18.56
C LEU A 100 12.94 -2.43 19.23
N LYS A 101 13.64 -3.40 18.64
CA LYS A 101 14.91 -3.91 19.18
C LYS A 101 15.99 -2.82 19.28
N ASN A 102 16.09 -1.97 18.26
CA ASN A 102 17.06 -0.86 18.24
C ASN A 102 16.72 0.19 19.31
N SER A 103 15.43 0.48 19.50
CA SER A 103 14.97 1.42 20.53
C SER A 103 15.29 0.89 21.94
N THR A 104 15.02 -0.38 22.22
CA THR A 104 15.35 -1.01 23.51
C THR A 104 16.86 -1.00 23.78
N LYS A 105 17.69 -1.29 22.77
CA LYS A 105 19.15 -1.29 22.92
C LYS A 105 19.69 0.11 23.24
N SER A 106 19.13 1.14 22.62
CA SER A 106 19.49 2.55 22.88
C SER A 106 19.18 2.97 24.32
N MET A 107 18.00 2.59 24.86
CA MET A 107 17.63 2.91 26.24
C MET A 107 18.55 2.26 27.27
N ILE A 108 18.91 0.99 27.09
CA ILE A 108 19.83 0.27 28.00
C ILE A 108 21.23 0.91 28.02
N SER A 109 21.71 1.42 26.88
CA SER A 109 23.02 2.12 26.83
C SER A 109 23.03 3.48 27.54
N VAL A 110 21.89 4.16 27.62
CA VAL A 110 21.75 5.44 28.34
C VAL A 110 21.70 5.24 29.85
N GLU A 111 21.06 4.18 30.33
CA GLU A 111 20.97 3.89 31.78
C GLU A 111 22.27 3.33 32.38
N ALA A 112 23.17 2.79 31.54
CA ALA A 112 24.44 2.21 31.95
C ALA A 112 25.62 3.20 32.01
N SER A 113 25.39 4.50 31.73
CA SER A 113 26.38 5.58 31.73
C SER A 113 26.10 6.60 32.84
#